data_AF-A0A939ZM12-F1
#
_entry.id   AF-A0A939ZM12-F1
#
_cell.length_a   1.000
_cell.length_b   1.000
_cell.length_c   1.000
_cell.angle_alpha   90.00
_cell.angle_beta   90.00
_cell.angle_gamma   90.00
#
_symmetry.space_group_name_H-M   'P 1'
#
loop_
_entity.id
_entity.type
_entity.pdbx_description
1 polymer ?
#
loop_
_entity_poly.entity_id
_entity_poly.type
_entity_poly.pdbx_seq_one_letter_code
_entity_poly.pdbx_strand_id
1 'polypeptide(L)'
;MSRHKKKNKKNNSSKVNEEIMAKAADEMTEEENSSEAESENTEPEAEESSEAEVASEEASEEEASAESVAEESTAEEKSEEAVSEETAEEKTEESAEEAASEEAESDESAEDKSEAEESKESKQEKSPEKEKKEKKVSRDALREQTENERIRREARHRKRIRQQVTAYVILFFILALIGTGLYFGIRFFVDAARTHRAEQEAAELAAQQEQEAQEQAQPEPVVEETPAPTVEDLGPTPQEQLDALIASDIAAMTLEEKVQGLMFITPESITGVDRVMIAGEGTAAALSDFCPGGIIYSAKNVTNANQFSEMMATTSTLVSRPVFLATSETGLNESGLVGAGVVTSSMTPSDAAATGDVEQVVNVGINVGVGLHSVGITVDFAPVADLSVTAGGIGANASYGNDAAAITPYVTAMADGLLQSGITPVYKYFPSLAACAQNPLWGRAVCDRSIEDFRSNEFQVWLSAINAGASMIQMSNVIYPSIDSDSLPSSLSDKTVTGVLRDELKYDGVIISGPLSDAAITSYYTASDAAVMALKAGCDMIYSSPDPRAAVQGILDAVAEGVISEQRIDDALTRIYRVRYADELERLRGEYEQAAASMGVDLTGVQY
;
A
#
# COMPACT_ATOMS: atom_id res chain seq x y z
N MET A 1 -20.83 -41.60 54.17
CA MET A 1 -20.15 -40.70 55.13
C MET A 1 -19.07 -39.88 54.40
N SER A 2 -19.36 -38.70 53.82
CA SER A 2 -18.32 -37.95 53.05
C SER A 2 -18.51 -36.41 53.01
N ARG A 3 -18.85 -35.78 54.14
CA ARG A 3 -18.92 -34.30 54.27
C ARG A 3 -18.29 -33.74 55.57
N HIS A 4 -17.42 -34.49 56.25
CA HIS A 4 -16.78 -34.06 57.52
C HIS A 4 -15.24 -34.14 57.57
N LYS A 5 -14.55 -34.68 56.57
CA LYS A 5 -13.05 -34.71 56.55
C LYS A 5 -12.37 -33.56 55.78
N LYS A 6 -13.11 -32.68 55.09
CA LYS A 6 -12.52 -31.54 54.34
C LYS A 6 -12.40 -30.22 55.11
N LYS A 7 -13.14 -29.98 56.20
CA LYS A 7 -13.01 -28.71 56.97
C LYS A 7 -11.74 -28.66 57.84
N ASN A 8 -11.44 -29.70 58.62
CA ASN A 8 -10.27 -29.69 59.52
C ASN A 8 -8.90 -29.57 58.83
N LYS A 9 -8.78 -29.82 57.51
CA LYS A 9 -7.48 -29.70 56.81
C LYS A 9 -7.16 -28.28 56.31
N LYS A 10 -8.12 -27.34 56.24
CA LYS A 10 -7.83 -25.93 55.94
C LYS A 10 -7.39 -25.15 57.19
N ASN A 11 -8.15 -25.26 58.29
CA ASN A 11 -7.85 -24.54 59.55
C ASN A 11 -6.50 -24.88 60.19
N ASN A 12 -5.93 -26.04 59.86
CA ASN A 12 -4.60 -26.45 60.34
C ASN A 12 -3.45 -26.00 59.42
N SER A 13 -3.76 -25.36 58.29
CA SER A 13 -2.78 -24.82 57.34
C SER A 13 -2.62 -23.30 57.45
N SER A 14 -3.69 -22.56 57.78
CA SER A 14 -3.56 -21.12 58.04
C SER A 14 -2.71 -20.85 59.28
N LYS A 15 -2.99 -21.57 60.38
CA LYS A 15 -2.25 -21.41 61.64
C LYS A 15 -0.76 -21.68 61.54
N VAL A 16 -0.35 -22.66 60.74
CA VAL A 16 1.08 -22.96 60.52
C VAL A 16 1.74 -21.85 59.71
N ASN A 17 1.03 -21.23 58.76
CA ASN A 17 1.55 -20.08 58.02
C ASN A 17 1.61 -18.80 58.88
N GLU A 18 0.61 -18.56 59.73
CA GLU A 18 0.61 -17.45 60.71
C GLU A 18 1.79 -17.61 61.71
N GLU A 19 2.03 -18.83 62.21
CA GLU A 19 3.10 -19.16 63.16
C GLU A 19 4.50 -19.14 62.54
N ILE A 20 4.63 -19.31 61.21
CA ILE A 20 5.88 -19.10 60.47
C ILE A 20 6.12 -17.61 60.18
N MET A 21 5.09 -16.86 59.75
CA MET A 21 5.21 -15.42 59.48
C MET A 21 5.55 -14.61 60.74
N ALA A 22 4.93 -14.94 61.88
CA ALA A 22 5.28 -14.31 63.16
C ALA A 22 6.74 -14.53 63.54
N LYS A 23 7.31 -15.69 63.18
CA LYS A 23 8.69 -16.05 63.52
C LYS A 23 9.73 -15.37 62.62
N ALA A 24 9.39 -15.13 61.36
CA ALA A 24 10.21 -14.30 60.46
C ALA A 24 10.21 -12.83 60.89
N ALA A 25 9.12 -12.33 61.47
CA ALA A 25 9.05 -10.96 62.00
C ALA A 25 9.97 -10.77 63.23
N ASP A 26 10.00 -11.72 64.17
CA ASP A 26 10.95 -11.66 65.30
C ASP A 26 12.41 -11.67 64.80
N GLU A 27 12.78 -12.61 63.92
CA GLU A 27 14.17 -12.76 63.42
C GLU A 27 14.66 -11.52 62.63
N MET A 28 13.77 -10.75 61.99
CA MET A 28 14.15 -9.47 61.34
C MET A 28 14.34 -8.29 62.32
N THR A 29 13.98 -8.42 63.60
CA THR A 29 14.16 -7.34 64.61
C THR A 29 15.43 -7.48 65.46
N GLU A 30 16.18 -8.58 65.36
CA GLU A 30 17.46 -8.74 66.06
C GLU A 30 18.70 -8.29 65.25
N GLU A 31 18.63 -8.18 63.91
CA GLU A 31 19.80 -7.75 63.10
C GLU A 31 19.99 -6.22 63.02
N GLU A 32 18.93 -5.40 63.02
CA GLU A 32 19.05 -3.92 62.98
C GLU A 32 19.71 -3.32 64.25
N ASN A 33 19.76 -4.06 65.35
CA ASN A 33 20.17 -3.54 66.66
C ASN A 33 21.66 -3.78 66.99
N SER A 34 22.53 -3.77 65.97
CA SER A 34 23.95 -4.16 66.11
C SER A 34 24.98 -3.25 65.40
N SER A 35 24.58 -2.06 64.91
CA SER A 35 25.48 -1.21 64.09
C SER A 35 25.47 0.30 64.36
N GLU A 36 25.27 0.76 65.61
CA GLU A 36 25.58 2.17 65.95
C GLU A 36 26.10 2.36 67.39
N ALA A 37 27.36 2.75 67.52
CA ALA A 37 28.00 3.18 68.77
C ALA A 37 29.26 4.03 68.48
N GLU A 38 29.54 4.99 69.38
CA GLU A 38 30.75 5.84 69.44
C GLU A 38 30.97 6.88 68.30
N SER A 39 30.22 7.98 68.36
CA SER A 39 30.87 9.31 68.37
C SER A 39 30.09 10.27 69.29
N GLU A 40 30.78 11.23 69.92
CA GLU A 40 30.23 12.08 70.99
C GLU A 40 29.97 13.54 70.56
N ASN A 41 28.99 14.17 71.22
CA ASN A 41 28.90 15.61 71.53
C ASN A 41 29.00 16.64 70.38
N THR A 42 27.88 17.30 70.04
CA THR A 42 27.54 18.61 70.66
C THR A 42 26.13 19.12 70.32
N GLU A 43 25.51 19.75 71.31
CA GLU A 43 24.32 20.63 71.26
C GLU A 43 24.69 21.94 72.03
N PRO A 44 23.90 23.05 72.05
CA PRO A 44 22.43 23.12 71.99
C PRO A 44 21.82 24.31 71.21
N GLU A 45 20.49 24.51 71.38
CA GLU A 45 19.65 25.68 71.08
C GLU A 45 19.39 25.97 69.58
N ALA A 46 18.18 25.90 68.98
CA ALA A 46 16.75 26.01 69.38
C ALA A 46 16.11 27.40 69.17
N GLU A 47 15.30 27.52 68.11
CA GLU A 47 14.12 28.41 68.02
C GLU A 47 13.16 27.85 66.95
N GLU A 48 11.84 27.96 67.16
CA GLU A 48 10.79 27.35 66.32
C GLU A 48 9.54 28.27 66.26
N SER A 49 8.72 28.09 65.22
CA SER A 49 7.33 28.58 65.03
C SER A 49 7.11 30.05 64.58
N SER A 50 6.60 30.22 63.35
CA SER A 50 5.57 31.23 63.00
C SER A 50 4.94 31.11 61.59
N GLU A 51 4.78 29.91 61.00
CA GLU A 51 4.21 29.74 59.63
C GLU A 51 3.08 28.68 59.58
N ALA A 52 2.08 28.77 60.47
CA ALA A 52 0.98 27.80 60.56
C ALA A 52 -0.44 28.40 60.67
N GLU A 53 -0.61 29.72 60.56
CA GLU A 53 -1.92 30.41 60.71
C GLU A 53 -2.40 31.16 59.45
N VAL A 54 -1.74 31.01 58.29
CA VAL A 54 -2.15 31.66 57.02
C VAL A 54 -2.94 30.72 56.10
N ALA A 55 -2.67 29.42 56.16
CA ALA A 55 -3.22 28.41 55.23
C ALA A 55 -4.69 28.00 55.47
N SER A 56 -5.45 28.76 56.28
CA SER A 56 -6.82 28.39 56.69
C SER A 56 -7.91 29.40 56.33
N GLU A 57 -7.59 30.54 55.70
CA GLU A 57 -8.60 31.46 55.17
C GLU A 57 -8.75 31.36 53.64
N GLU A 58 -7.65 31.22 52.87
CA GLU A 58 -7.71 31.11 51.39
C GLU A 58 -8.54 29.92 50.89
N ALA A 59 -8.50 28.80 51.61
CA ALA A 59 -9.29 27.59 51.31
C ALA A 59 -10.82 27.78 51.44
N SER A 60 -11.31 28.95 51.87
CA SER A 60 -12.74 29.26 52.02
C SER A 60 -13.33 30.18 50.94
N GLU A 61 -12.49 30.85 50.14
CA GLU A 61 -12.97 31.66 49.00
C GLU A 61 -13.01 30.85 47.68
N GLU A 62 -12.21 29.77 47.57
CA GLU A 62 -12.10 28.98 46.33
C GLU A 62 -13.32 28.08 46.07
N GLU A 63 -13.88 27.39 47.09
CA GLU A 63 -15.13 26.61 46.93
C GLU A 63 -16.31 27.46 46.45
N ALA A 64 -16.41 28.71 46.92
CA ALA A 64 -17.48 29.65 46.54
C ALA A 64 -17.40 30.08 45.06
N SER A 65 -16.22 29.97 44.43
CA SER A 65 -16.07 30.25 43.00
C SER A 65 -16.56 29.08 42.13
N ALA A 66 -16.26 27.84 42.53
CA ALA A 66 -16.58 26.64 41.76
C ALA A 66 -18.09 26.39 41.61
N GLU A 67 -18.88 26.66 42.66
CA GLU A 67 -20.34 26.47 42.63
C GLU A 67 -21.03 27.44 41.64
N SER A 68 -20.46 28.63 41.41
CA SER A 68 -21.02 29.63 40.48
C SER A 68 -20.86 29.28 38.99
N VAL A 69 -19.78 28.60 38.62
CA VAL A 69 -19.50 28.22 37.22
C VAL A 69 -20.40 27.06 36.76
N ALA A 70 -20.82 26.20 37.69
CA ALA A 70 -21.69 25.06 37.41
C ALA A 70 -23.15 25.44 37.08
N GLU A 71 -23.65 26.59 37.56
CA GLU A 71 -24.98 27.08 37.15
C GLU A 71 -24.97 27.67 35.73
N GLU A 72 -23.88 28.29 35.28
CA GLU A 72 -23.81 28.94 33.97
C GLU A 72 -23.75 27.92 32.82
N SER A 73 -22.98 26.84 32.94
CA SER A 73 -22.88 25.81 31.88
C SER A 73 -24.19 25.05 31.64
N THR A 74 -25.05 24.90 32.67
CA THR A 74 -26.33 24.18 32.55
C THR A 74 -27.48 25.02 31.96
N ALA A 75 -27.21 26.29 31.67
CA ALA A 75 -28.08 27.17 30.89
C ALA A 75 -27.78 27.07 29.39
N GLU A 76 -26.50 27.01 28.99
CA GLU A 76 -26.09 27.05 27.59
C GLU A 76 -26.47 25.77 26.83
N GLU A 77 -26.33 24.60 27.46
CA GLU A 77 -26.74 23.27 26.94
C GLU A 77 -28.25 23.16 26.61
N LYS A 78 -29.09 24.07 27.13
CA LYS A 78 -30.53 24.16 26.79
C LYS A 78 -30.86 25.12 25.64
N SER A 79 -29.86 25.74 25.04
CA SER A 79 -30.04 26.66 23.90
C SER A 79 -30.07 25.94 22.56
N GLU A 80 -29.23 24.92 22.40
CA GLU A 80 -28.95 24.32 21.08
C GLU A 80 -29.94 23.20 20.69
N GLU A 81 -30.48 22.45 21.65
CA GLU A 81 -31.53 21.44 21.40
C GLU A 81 -32.86 22.07 20.91
N ALA A 82 -32.99 23.40 20.95
CA ALA A 82 -34.17 24.14 20.52
C ALA A 82 -34.12 24.68 19.06
N VAL A 83 -33.04 24.41 18.30
CA VAL A 83 -32.81 25.03 16.97
C VAL A 83 -33.07 24.07 15.79
N SER A 84 -33.37 22.79 16.06
CA SER A 84 -33.59 21.76 15.02
C SER A 84 -35.06 21.43 14.68
N GLU A 85 -36.05 22.14 15.25
CA GLU A 85 -37.48 21.79 15.10
C GLU A 85 -38.42 22.93 14.60
N GLU A 86 -37.90 23.96 13.89
CA GLU A 86 -38.75 25.00 13.27
C GLU A 86 -38.33 25.46 11.85
N THR A 87 -38.13 24.53 10.90
CA THR A 87 -38.19 24.85 9.45
C THR A 87 -38.89 23.77 8.63
N ALA A 88 -40.22 23.69 8.73
CA ALA A 88 -41.03 22.79 7.91
C ALA A 88 -42.41 23.38 7.55
N GLU A 89 -42.45 24.36 6.64
CA GLU A 89 -43.41 24.42 5.51
C GLU A 89 -43.25 25.67 4.60
N GLU A 90 -43.76 25.54 3.36
CA GLU A 90 -44.27 26.60 2.47
C GLU A 90 -43.34 27.69 1.87
N LYS A 91 -42.66 27.37 0.74
CA LYS A 91 -42.75 28.09 -0.59
C LYS A 91 -41.55 27.79 -1.53
N THR A 92 -41.67 27.71 -2.85
CA THR A 92 -42.78 27.45 -3.82
C THR A 92 -42.16 27.25 -5.20
N GLU A 93 -42.67 26.31 -6.00
CA GLU A 93 -42.55 26.28 -7.48
C GLU A 93 -41.08 26.11 -8.02
N GLU A 94 -40.79 25.57 -9.20
CA GLU A 94 -41.57 25.20 -10.37
C GLU A 94 -40.95 23.95 -11.02
N SER A 95 -41.71 22.87 -11.24
CA SER A 95 -41.26 21.72 -12.04
C SER A 95 -42.44 20.96 -12.65
N ALA A 96 -42.72 21.23 -13.92
CA ALA A 96 -43.74 20.54 -14.69
C ALA A 96 -43.30 20.42 -16.15
N GLU A 97 -43.74 19.34 -16.80
CA GLU A 97 -43.51 19.01 -18.21
C GLU A 97 -42.03 18.71 -18.56
N GLU A 98 -41.71 17.88 -19.56
CA GLU A 98 -42.54 17.35 -20.64
C GLU A 98 -42.28 15.84 -20.87
N ALA A 99 -43.33 15.08 -21.21
CA ALA A 99 -43.21 13.66 -21.56
C ALA A 99 -44.36 13.18 -22.47
N ALA A 100 -44.05 12.19 -23.31
CA ALA A 100 -44.97 11.37 -24.13
C ALA A 100 -45.59 11.95 -25.42
N SER A 101 -44.79 11.95 -26.49
CA SER A 101 -45.16 11.34 -27.79
C SER A 101 -43.89 10.71 -28.41
N GLU A 102 -43.94 9.73 -29.33
CA GLU A 102 -45.06 9.06 -30.00
C GLU A 102 -44.71 7.56 -30.22
N GLU A 103 -45.69 6.71 -30.53
CA GLU A 103 -45.53 5.24 -30.59
C GLU A 103 -45.95 4.68 -31.97
N ALA A 104 -45.53 3.44 -32.27
CA ALA A 104 -45.82 2.63 -33.47
C ALA A 104 -45.32 3.12 -34.85
N GLU A 105 -44.35 2.40 -35.41
CA GLU A 105 -44.70 1.34 -36.38
C GLU A 105 -43.66 0.20 -36.38
N SER A 106 -44.16 -1.04 -36.55
CA SER A 106 -43.41 -2.30 -36.74
C SER A 106 -43.69 -2.81 -38.17
N ASP A 107 -43.06 -3.84 -38.75
CA ASP A 107 -42.16 -4.91 -38.29
C ASP A 107 -41.42 -5.49 -39.53
N GLU A 108 -40.74 -6.64 -39.37
CA GLU A 108 -40.31 -7.60 -40.40
C GLU A 108 -39.31 -7.14 -41.48
N SER A 109 -38.07 -7.59 -41.34
CA SER A 109 -37.63 -8.76 -42.14
C SER A 109 -36.46 -9.48 -41.47
N ALA A 110 -36.48 -10.82 -41.53
CA ALA A 110 -35.44 -11.67 -40.95
C ALA A 110 -34.67 -12.42 -42.03
N GLU A 111 -33.37 -12.66 -41.79
CA GLU A 111 -32.59 -13.65 -42.52
C GLU A 111 -32.07 -14.71 -41.54
N ASP A 112 -32.35 -16.00 -41.81
CA ASP A 112 -31.32 -17.02 -41.57
C ASP A 112 -31.38 -18.21 -42.56
N LYS A 113 -30.17 -18.67 -42.92
CA LYS A 113 -29.74 -19.92 -43.59
C LYS A 113 -30.78 -20.88 -44.19
N SER A 114 -30.61 -21.23 -45.48
CA SER A 114 -30.22 -22.59 -45.96
C SER A 114 -30.16 -22.63 -47.51
N GLU A 115 -29.00 -22.86 -48.13
CA GLU A 115 -28.35 -24.15 -48.49
C GLU A 115 -28.64 -24.68 -49.92
N ALA A 116 -27.61 -25.27 -50.53
CA ALA A 116 -27.58 -26.24 -51.66
C ALA A 116 -28.13 -25.86 -53.05
N GLU A 117 -27.25 -25.89 -54.06
CA GLU A 117 -27.61 -26.16 -55.45
C GLU A 117 -27.85 -27.68 -55.67
N GLU A 118 -28.80 -28.08 -56.53
CA GLU A 118 -28.54 -29.24 -57.41
C GLU A 118 -29.21 -29.15 -58.81
N SER A 119 -28.38 -29.51 -59.79
CA SER A 119 -28.54 -29.58 -61.25
C SER A 119 -29.79 -30.27 -61.88
N LYS A 120 -30.11 -29.90 -63.15
CA LYS A 120 -30.22 -30.77 -64.38
C LYS A 120 -31.37 -30.50 -65.38
N GLU A 121 -31.00 -30.78 -66.63
CA GLU A 121 -31.79 -31.34 -67.76
C GLU A 121 -32.74 -30.49 -68.63
N SER A 122 -33.06 -31.10 -69.79
CA SER A 122 -33.55 -30.49 -71.04
C SER A 122 -34.66 -31.32 -71.68
N LYS A 123 -35.55 -30.72 -72.51
CA LYS A 123 -36.29 -31.41 -73.62
C LYS A 123 -36.99 -30.45 -74.61
N GLN A 124 -37.79 -30.99 -75.53
CA GLN A 124 -37.90 -30.56 -76.94
C GLN A 124 -39.32 -30.74 -77.54
N GLU A 125 -39.68 -29.90 -78.53
CA GLU A 125 -40.63 -30.10 -79.68
C GLU A 125 -42.17 -30.21 -79.57
N LYS A 126 -42.84 -29.74 -80.65
CA LYS A 126 -44.05 -30.30 -81.33
C LYS A 126 -44.30 -29.66 -82.75
N SER A 127 -45.05 -30.33 -83.65
CA SER A 127 -45.25 -30.03 -85.11
C SER A 127 -46.52 -30.77 -85.67
N PRO A 128 -46.95 -30.82 -86.98
CA PRO A 128 -46.45 -30.30 -88.29
C PRO A 128 -47.56 -29.66 -89.22
N GLU A 129 -47.39 -29.58 -90.58
CA GLU A 129 -48.41 -29.75 -91.69
C GLU A 129 -47.80 -29.54 -93.14
N LYS A 130 -48.56 -29.54 -94.28
CA LYS A 130 -48.07 -30.00 -95.65
C LYS A 130 -48.59 -29.36 -97.01
N GLU A 131 -47.71 -29.41 -98.05
CA GLU A 131 -47.90 -29.80 -99.51
C GLU A 131 -48.34 -28.91 -100.75
N LYS A 132 -47.64 -29.14 -101.92
CA LYS A 132 -48.04 -29.11 -103.39
C LYS A 132 -48.31 -27.76 -104.16
N LYS A 133 -48.38 -27.66 -105.53
CA LYS A 133 -47.48 -28.09 -106.67
C LYS A 133 -47.72 -27.29 -108.02
N GLU A 134 -47.50 -27.82 -109.26
CA GLU A 134 -47.12 -27.03 -110.49
C GLU A 134 -47.53 -27.58 -111.92
N LYS A 135 -47.53 -26.69 -112.97
CA LYS A 135 -46.95 -26.85 -114.37
C LYS A 135 -47.82 -27.06 -115.65
N LYS A 136 -47.25 -26.64 -116.82
CA LYS A 136 -47.40 -27.11 -118.26
C LYS A 136 -47.81 -26.02 -119.32
N VAL A 137 -47.41 -26.20 -120.60
CA VAL A 137 -47.32 -25.20 -121.72
C VAL A 137 -47.39 -25.87 -123.15
N SER A 138 -47.49 -25.08 -124.26
CA SER A 138 -47.16 -25.35 -125.71
C SER A 138 -48.34 -25.72 -126.68
N ARG A 139 -48.29 -25.55 -128.03
CA ARG A 139 -47.21 -25.08 -128.96
C ARG A 139 -47.71 -24.50 -130.32
N ASP A 140 -46.86 -23.64 -130.90
CA ASP A 140 -46.64 -23.06 -132.25
C ASP A 140 -47.12 -23.78 -133.55
N ALA A 141 -46.85 -23.08 -134.67
CA ALA A 141 -46.35 -23.61 -135.97
C ALA A 141 -47.16 -23.36 -137.26
N LEU A 142 -47.60 -22.11 -137.52
CA LEU A 142 -47.79 -21.60 -138.89
C LEU A 142 -47.08 -20.26 -139.11
N ARG A 143 -45.75 -20.30 -138.98
CA ARG A 143 -44.81 -19.23 -139.35
C ARG A 143 -44.53 -19.21 -140.87
N GLU A 144 -43.76 -18.21 -141.28
CA GLU A 144 -42.90 -18.08 -142.49
C GLU A 144 -43.38 -17.16 -143.61
N GLN A 145 -44.55 -17.33 -144.23
CA GLN A 145 -44.79 -16.65 -145.53
C GLN A 145 -45.04 -15.13 -145.52
N THR A 146 -45.32 -14.49 -144.38
CA THR A 146 -45.48 -13.01 -144.29
C THR A 146 -44.28 -12.30 -143.64
N GLU A 147 -43.20 -13.03 -143.38
CA GLU A 147 -42.04 -12.54 -142.62
C GLU A 147 -41.22 -11.48 -143.40
N ASN A 148 -41.19 -11.57 -144.73
CA ASN A 148 -40.41 -10.69 -145.61
C ASN A 148 -40.91 -9.24 -145.70
N GLU A 149 -42.19 -8.95 -145.46
CA GLU A 149 -42.71 -7.57 -145.54
C GLU A 149 -42.34 -6.71 -144.33
N ARG A 150 -42.10 -7.33 -143.17
CA ARG A 150 -41.77 -6.62 -141.92
C ARG A 150 -40.39 -5.95 -141.97
N ILE A 151 -39.42 -6.61 -142.60
CA ILE A 151 -37.99 -6.27 -142.58
C ILE A 151 -37.73 -4.83 -143.05
N ARG A 152 -38.45 -4.34 -144.07
CA ARG A 152 -38.25 -2.97 -144.62
C ARG A 152 -38.84 -1.85 -143.76
N ARG A 153 -39.68 -2.14 -142.75
CA ARG A 153 -40.25 -1.11 -141.85
C ARG A 153 -39.38 -0.88 -140.60
N GLU A 154 -38.74 -1.92 -140.06
CA GLU A 154 -37.96 -1.85 -138.82
C GLU A 154 -36.68 -1.00 -138.89
N ALA A 155 -36.08 -0.88 -140.08
CA ALA A 155 -34.78 -0.23 -140.26
C ALA A 155 -34.74 1.23 -139.75
N ARG A 156 -35.89 1.94 -139.74
CA ARG A 156 -36.00 3.32 -139.24
C ARG A 156 -36.17 3.42 -137.72
N HIS A 157 -36.58 2.36 -137.02
CA HIS A 157 -36.74 2.37 -135.56
C HIS A 157 -35.42 2.10 -134.81
N ARG A 158 -34.55 1.26 -135.38
CA ARG A 158 -33.25 0.84 -134.81
C ARG A 158 -32.17 1.94 -134.67
N LYS A 159 -32.48 3.19 -135.02
CA LYS A 159 -31.57 4.34 -134.88
C LYS A 159 -31.90 5.23 -133.66
N ARG A 160 -33.17 5.37 -133.27
CA ARG A 160 -33.58 6.17 -132.09
C ARG A 160 -33.29 5.46 -130.76
N ILE A 161 -33.62 4.17 -130.66
CA ILE A 161 -33.39 3.36 -129.45
C ILE A 161 -31.91 3.33 -129.04
N ARG A 162 -30.99 3.27 -130.01
CA ARG A 162 -29.54 3.16 -129.74
C ARG A 162 -28.96 4.38 -129.00
N GLN A 163 -29.48 5.57 -129.25
CA GLN A 163 -29.04 6.78 -128.56
C GLN A 163 -29.58 6.83 -127.12
N GLN A 164 -30.82 6.37 -126.89
CA GLN A 164 -31.41 6.28 -125.56
C GLN A 164 -30.70 5.24 -124.67
N VAL A 165 -30.40 4.04 -125.20
CA VAL A 165 -29.66 3.00 -124.46
C VAL A 165 -28.28 3.50 -124.03
N THR A 166 -27.56 4.22 -124.91
CA THR A 166 -26.23 4.76 -124.58
C THR A 166 -26.29 5.78 -123.44
N ALA A 167 -27.32 6.64 -123.42
CA ALA A 167 -27.52 7.61 -122.34
C ALA A 167 -27.80 6.93 -120.98
N TYR A 168 -28.64 5.87 -120.96
CA TYR A 168 -28.91 5.13 -119.72
C TYR A 168 -27.69 4.37 -119.19
N VAL A 169 -26.83 3.83 -120.07
CA VAL A 169 -25.57 3.18 -119.64
C VAL A 169 -24.61 4.20 -119.02
N ILE A 170 -24.47 5.40 -119.59
CA ILE A 170 -23.64 6.48 -119.01
C ILE A 170 -24.20 6.91 -117.65
N LEU A 171 -25.52 7.11 -117.54
CA LEU A 171 -26.18 7.46 -116.28
C LEU A 171 -25.97 6.39 -115.20
N PHE A 172 -26.02 5.11 -115.56
CA PHE A 172 -25.76 4.00 -114.64
C PHE A 172 -24.32 4.03 -114.08
N PHE A 173 -23.31 4.27 -114.93
CA PHE A 173 -21.92 4.41 -114.46
C PHE A 173 -21.70 5.65 -113.57
N ILE A 174 -22.37 6.76 -113.85
CA ILE A 174 -22.32 7.95 -112.98
C ILE A 174 -22.93 7.66 -111.60
N LEU A 175 -24.09 7.00 -111.56
CA LEU A 175 -24.74 6.60 -110.30
C LEU A 175 -23.91 5.56 -109.52
N ALA A 176 -23.24 4.63 -110.20
CA ALA A 176 -22.32 3.68 -109.58
C ALA A 176 -21.09 4.37 -108.95
N LEU A 177 -20.52 5.38 -109.62
CA LEU A 177 -19.42 6.19 -109.08
C LEU A 177 -19.86 7.02 -107.85
N ILE A 178 -21.05 7.62 -107.89
CA ILE A 178 -21.62 8.35 -106.75
C ILE A 178 -21.88 7.39 -105.57
N GLY A 179 -22.44 6.21 -105.82
CA GLY A 179 -22.70 5.19 -104.80
C GLY A 179 -21.41 4.64 -104.15
N THR A 180 -20.36 4.41 -104.94
CA THR A 180 -19.06 3.99 -104.40
C THR A 180 -18.37 5.11 -103.62
N GLY A 181 -18.45 6.37 -104.08
CA GLY A 181 -17.96 7.54 -103.34
C GLY A 181 -18.65 7.71 -101.99
N LEU A 182 -19.99 7.56 -101.94
CA LEU A 182 -20.75 7.57 -100.68
C LEU A 182 -20.38 6.41 -99.76
N TYR A 183 -20.22 5.19 -100.30
CA TYR A 183 -19.81 4.02 -99.51
C TYR A 183 -18.44 4.24 -98.84
N PHE A 184 -17.43 4.71 -99.59
CA PHE A 184 -16.12 5.00 -99.02
C PHE A 184 -16.13 6.22 -98.06
N GLY A 185 -16.92 7.26 -98.35
CA GLY A 185 -17.05 8.42 -97.46
C GLY A 185 -17.70 8.08 -96.12
N ILE A 186 -18.79 7.29 -96.14
CA ILE A 186 -19.44 6.78 -94.92
C ILE A 186 -18.49 5.85 -94.16
N ARG A 187 -17.79 4.95 -94.86
CA ARG A 187 -16.81 4.07 -94.21
C ARG A 187 -15.68 4.85 -93.54
N PHE A 188 -15.13 5.86 -94.22
CA PHE A 188 -14.07 6.71 -93.66
C PHE A 188 -14.55 7.43 -92.39
N PHE A 189 -15.76 7.98 -92.39
CA PHE A 189 -16.35 8.58 -91.18
C PHE A 189 -16.62 7.58 -90.06
N VAL A 190 -17.05 6.34 -90.37
CA VAL A 190 -17.28 5.30 -89.37
C VAL A 190 -15.97 4.79 -88.78
N ASP A 191 -14.94 4.55 -89.60
CA ASP A 191 -13.65 4.08 -89.12
C ASP A 191 -12.89 5.21 -88.37
N ALA A 192 -13.07 6.49 -88.74
CA ALA A 192 -12.56 7.66 -87.97
C ALA A 192 -13.31 7.89 -86.64
N ALA A 193 -14.63 7.70 -86.61
CA ALA A 193 -15.40 7.76 -85.37
C ALA A 193 -15.06 6.61 -84.41
N ARG A 194 -14.60 5.46 -84.94
CA ARG A 194 -14.09 4.34 -84.15
C ARG A 194 -12.71 4.62 -83.57
N THR A 195 -11.79 5.22 -84.32
CA THR A 195 -10.47 5.58 -83.78
C THR A 195 -10.59 6.59 -82.65
N HIS A 196 -11.41 7.64 -82.81
CA HIS A 196 -11.60 8.61 -81.71
C HIS A 196 -12.33 8.01 -80.49
N ARG A 197 -13.24 7.04 -80.66
CA ARG A 197 -13.81 6.31 -79.50
C ARG A 197 -12.79 5.39 -78.84
N ALA A 198 -11.99 4.65 -79.61
CA ALA A 198 -10.93 3.82 -79.05
C ALA A 198 -9.84 4.65 -78.35
N GLU A 199 -9.54 5.86 -78.85
CA GLU A 199 -8.67 6.84 -78.19
C GLU A 199 -9.28 7.37 -76.88
N GLN A 200 -10.60 7.61 -76.83
CA GLN A 200 -11.29 8.01 -75.60
C GLN A 200 -11.40 6.87 -74.59
N GLU A 201 -11.83 5.67 -75.00
CA GLU A 201 -11.93 4.48 -74.15
C GLU A 201 -10.53 4.07 -73.61
N ALA A 202 -9.47 4.20 -74.42
CA ALA A 202 -8.09 3.98 -73.96
C ALA A 202 -7.56 5.11 -73.05
N ALA A 203 -8.00 6.37 -73.25
CA ALA A 203 -7.65 7.47 -72.36
C ALA A 203 -8.40 7.39 -71.01
N GLU A 204 -9.65 6.93 -71.00
CA GLU A 204 -10.41 6.66 -69.77
C GLU A 204 -9.82 5.46 -69.01
N LEU A 205 -9.43 4.38 -69.69
CA LEU A 205 -8.68 3.27 -69.07
C LEU A 205 -7.30 3.69 -68.57
N ALA A 206 -6.57 4.54 -69.31
CA ALA A 206 -5.29 5.08 -68.84
C ALA A 206 -5.46 6.01 -67.64
N ALA A 207 -6.49 6.87 -67.63
CA ALA A 207 -6.81 7.72 -66.49
C ALA A 207 -7.27 6.91 -65.27
N GLN A 208 -8.04 5.84 -65.45
CA GLN A 208 -8.38 4.90 -64.38
C GLN A 208 -7.12 4.20 -63.85
N GLN A 209 -6.20 3.76 -64.71
CA GLN A 209 -4.94 3.17 -64.27
C GLN A 209 -3.98 4.18 -63.62
N GLU A 210 -3.99 5.45 -64.02
CA GLU A 210 -3.27 6.51 -63.32
C GLU A 210 -3.92 6.87 -61.98
N GLN A 211 -5.25 6.79 -61.85
CA GLN A 211 -5.94 6.94 -60.56
C GLN A 211 -5.69 5.74 -59.63
N GLU A 212 -5.88 4.50 -60.09
CA GLU A 212 -5.55 3.28 -59.32
C GLU A 212 -4.07 3.28 -58.89
N ALA A 213 -3.16 3.70 -59.78
CA ALA A 213 -1.73 3.81 -59.45
C ALA A 213 -1.41 4.98 -58.51
N GLN A 214 -2.19 6.07 -58.49
CA GLN A 214 -2.04 7.15 -57.49
C GLN A 214 -2.69 6.80 -56.15
N GLU A 215 -3.78 6.03 -56.16
CA GLU A 215 -4.47 5.55 -54.96
C GLU A 215 -3.67 4.43 -54.27
N GLN A 216 -2.95 3.58 -55.03
CA GLN A 216 -1.94 2.64 -54.52
C GLN A 216 -0.55 3.25 -54.28
N ALA A 217 -0.30 4.51 -54.69
CA ALA A 217 0.97 5.22 -54.45
C ALA A 217 0.86 6.38 -53.45
N GLN A 218 -0.32 6.62 -52.89
CA GLN A 218 -0.38 7.14 -51.52
C GLN A 218 0.23 6.05 -50.63
N PRO A 219 1.26 6.34 -49.81
CA PRO A 219 1.58 5.44 -48.72
C PRO A 219 0.32 5.34 -47.86
N GLU A 220 -0.03 4.13 -47.40
CA GLU A 220 -0.95 4.00 -46.27
C GLU A 220 -0.46 4.95 -45.16
N PRO A 221 -1.35 5.65 -44.45
CA PRO A 221 -0.92 6.45 -43.31
C PRO A 221 -0.26 5.48 -42.34
N VAL A 222 1.07 5.55 -42.26
CA VAL A 222 1.84 4.83 -41.25
C VAL A 222 1.42 5.46 -39.93
N VAL A 223 0.40 4.85 -39.32
CA VAL A 223 0.19 4.92 -37.90
C VAL A 223 1.48 4.36 -37.32
N GLU A 224 2.38 5.26 -36.92
CA GLU A 224 3.27 4.96 -35.82
C GLU A 224 2.33 4.63 -34.65
N GLU A 225 2.04 3.34 -34.49
CA GLU A 225 1.53 2.79 -33.24
C GLU A 225 2.60 3.15 -32.21
N THR A 226 2.42 4.31 -31.59
CA THR A 226 3.20 4.74 -30.43
C THR A 226 3.07 3.57 -29.46
N PRO A 227 4.18 2.89 -29.10
CA PRO A 227 4.11 1.64 -28.38
C PRO A 227 3.26 1.86 -27.13
N ALA A 228 2.29 0.97 -26.90
CA ALA A 228 1.39 1.10 -25.75
C ALA A 228 2.25 1.24 -24.48
N PRO A 229 2.01 2.27 -23.66
CA PRO A 229 2.92 2.60 -22.58
C PRO A 229 3.08 1.41 -21.63
N THR A 230 4.31 1.22 -21.19
CA THR A 230 4.75 0.09 -20.40
C THR A 230 5.00 0.54 -18.96
N VAL A 231 5.29 -0.43 -18.07
CA VAL A 231 5.71 -0.12 -16.70
C VAL A 231 7.02 0.69 -16.68
N GLU A 232 7.90 0.51 -17.69
CA GLU A 232 9.15 1.29 -17.82
C GLU A 232 8.88 2.78 -18.14
N ASP A 233 7.75 3.09 -18.78
CA ASP A 233 7.35 4.48 -19.12
C ASP A 233 6.76 5.25 -17.92
N LEU A 234 6.44 4.57 -16.81
CA LEU A 234 6.00 5.20 -15.55
C LEU A 234 7.16 5.82 -14.75
N GLY A 235 8.41 5.48 -15.10
CA GLY A 235 9.60 5.89 -14.35
C GLY A 235 9.88 5.00 -13.13
N PRO A 236 10.59 5.50 -12.11
CA PRO A 236 10.99 4.69 -10.95
C PRO A 236 9.79 4.27 -10.11
N THR A 237 9.83 3.05 -9.55
CA THR A 237 8.75 2.53 -8.69
C THR A 237 8.62 3.34 -7.38
N PRO A 238 7.50 3.25 -6.65
CA PRO A 238 7.36 3.86 -5.33
C PRO A 238 8.49 3.49 -4.35
N GLN A 239 8.97 2.24 -4.42
CA GLN A 239 10.07 1.75 -3.59
C GLN A 239 11.43 2.31 -4.01
N GLU A 240 11.69 2.46 -5.32
CA GLU A 240 12.90 3.11 -5.82
C GLU A 240 12.93 4.62 -5.51
N GLN A 241 11.76 5.29 -5.58
CA GLN A 241 11.61 6.69 -5.19
C GLN A 241 11.85 6.88 -3.68
N LEU A 242 11.29 6.00 -2.84
CA LEU A 242 11.53 5.98 -1.40
C LEU A 242 13.00 5.74 -1.07
N ASP A 243 13.63 4.71 -1.63
CA ASP A 243 15.04 4.40 -1.35
C ASP A 243 15.98 5.52 -1.82
N ALA A 244 15.63 6.24 -2.89
CA ALA A 244 16.36 7.44 -3.33
C ALA A 244 16.20 8.63 -2.36
N LEU A 245 15.01 8.86 -1.80
CA LEU A 245 14.77 9.85 -0.75
C LEU A 245 15.59 9.54 0.50
N ILE A 246 15.52 8.29 0.98
CA ILE A 246 16.25 7.82 2.16
C ILE A 246 17.77 7.94 1.97
N ALA A 247 18.29 7.56 0.79
CA ALA A 247 19.70 7.71 0.47
C ALA A 247 20.14 9.19 0.43
N SER A 248 19.27 10.09 -0.05
CA SER A 248 19.52 11.54 -0.04
C SER A 248 19.59 12.11 1.38
N ASP A 249 18.66 11.72 2.26
CA ASP A 249 18.62 12.18 3.65
C ASP A 249 19.84 11.69 4.44
N ILE A 250 20.20 10.41 4.32
CA ILE A 250 21.37 9.82 5.00
C ILE A 250 22.67 10.45 4.47
N ALA A 251 22.77 10.74 3.16
CA ALA A 251 23.92 11.42 2.58
C ALA A 251 24.04 12.91 3.00
N ALA A 252 22.96 13.51 3.51
CA ALA A 252 22.95 14.87 4.06
C ALA A 252 23.30 14.93 5.56
N MET A 253 23.53 13.78 6.22
CA MET A 253 23.95 13.70 7.64
C MET A 253 25.47 13.64 7.79
N THR A 254 25.99 14.35 8.79
CA THR A 254 27.32 14.06 9.34
C THR A 254 27.32 12.72 10.08
N LEU A 255 28.49 12.09 10.24
CA LEU A 255 28.62 10.83 10.99
C LEU A 255 28.09 10.93 12.43
N GLU A 256 28.19 12.08 13.07
CA GLU A 256 27.62 12.30 14.41
C GLU A 256 26.08 12.30 14.37
N GLU A 257 25.45 13.05 13.48
CA GLU A 257 23.99 13.03 13.29
C GLU A 257 23.49 11.63 12.91
N LYS A 258 24.23 10.90 12.08
CA LYS A 258 23.93 9.49 11.74
C LYS A 258 23.90 8.60 12.98
N VAL A 259 24.90 8.71 13.86
CA VAL A 259 25.02 7.89 15.09
C VAL A 259 23.99 8.32 16.14
N GLN A 260 23.74 9.63 16.32
CA GLN A 260 22.65 10.13 17.15
C GLN A 260 21.29 9.61 16.64
N GLY A 261 21.10 9.52 15.32
CA GLY A 261 19.93 8.93 14.66
C GLY A 261 19.69 7.44 14.93
N LEU A 262 20.65 6.70 15.52
CA LEU A 262 20.43 5.33 16.00
C LEU A 262 19.89 5.28 17.44
N MET A 263 19.88 6.40 18.16
CA MET A 263 19.60 6.44 19.59
C MET A 263 18.10 6.60 19.86
N PHE A 264 17.57 5.74 20.75
CA PHE A 264 16.20 5.80 21.27
C PHE A 264 16.26 6.17 22.76
N ILE A 265 15.94 7.43 23.07
CA ILE A 265 16.24 8.09 24.36
C ILE A 265 14.97 8.49 25.11
N THR A 266 15.09 8.88 26.39
CA THR A 266 14.00 9.61 27.09
C THR A 266 14.35 11.10 27.15
N PRO A 267 13.37 12.02 27.21
CA PRO A 267 13.64 13.46 27.30
C PRO A 267 14.62 13.84 28.42
N GLU A 268 14.52 13.18 29.58
CA GLU A 268 15.40 13.38 30.75
C GLU A 268 16.87 13.11 30.42
N SER A 269 17.14 12.05 29.66
CA SER A 269 18.50 11.58 29.35
C SER A 269 19.32 12.50 28.44
N ILE A 270 18.67 13.46 27.76
CA ILE A 270 19.35 14.51 26.97
C ILE A 270 19.25 15.92 27.59
N THR A 271 18.27 16.17 28.46
CA THR A 271 18.06 17.47 29.14
C THR A 271 18.72 17.56 30.52
N GLY A 272 18.99 16.43 31.19
CA GLY A 272 19.62 16.38 32.51
C GLY A 272 18.71 16.74 33.68
N VAL A 273 17.38 16.71 33.50
CA VAL A 273 16.39 16.93 34.58
C VAL A 273 15.60 15.65 34.89
N ASP A 274 15.11 15.50 36.12
CA ASP A 274 14.46 14.26 36.59
C ASP A 274 13.13 13.90 35.90
N ARG A 275 12.44 14.91 35.32
CA ARG A 275 11.18 14.78 34.58
C ARG A 275 11.06 15.89 33.54
N VAL A 276 10.69 15.56 32.31
CA VAL A 276 10.26 16.56 31.30
C VAL A 276 8.74 16.50 31.12
N MET A 277 8.08 17.64 31.39
CA MET A 277 6.62 17.80 31.29
C MET A 277 6.20 18.79 30.19
N ILE A 278 7.13 19.63 29.72
CA ILE A 278 6.91 20.69 28.75
C ILE A 278 8.16 20.75 27.88
N ALA A 279 7.98 20.82 26.56
CA ALA A 279 9.09 20.92 25.60
C ALA A 279 9.59 22.36 25.46
N GLY A 280 10.05 22.94 26.57
CA GLY A 280 10.52 24.33 26.64
C GLY A 280 11.96 24.51 26.13
N GLU A 281 12.56 25.66 26.44
CA GLU A 281 13.91 26.05 25.97
C GLU A 281 14.99 24.99 26.24
N GLY A 282 14.92 24.28 27.38
CA GLY A 282 15.85 23.19 27.69
C GLY A 282 15.73 21.99 26.75
N THR A 283 14.51 21.63 26.36
CA THR A 283 14.25 20.56 25.37
C THR A 283 14.66 21.00 23.97
N ALA A 284 14.39 22.26 23.60
CA ALA A 284 14.85 22.83 22.34
C ALA A 284 16.38 22.85 22.22
N ALA A 285 17.08 23.26 23.28
CA ALA A 285 18.54 23.24 23.33
C ALA A 285 19.10 21.81 23.25
N ALA A 286 18.49 20.86 23.98
CA ALA A 286 18.89 19.45 23.94
C ALA A 286 18.71 18.81 22.55
N LEU A 287 17.58 19.06 21.88
CA LEU A 287 17.30 18.51 20.54
C LEU A 287 18.09 19.19 19.41
N SER A 288 18.51 20.44 19.61
CA SER A 288 19.42 21.13 18.68
C SER A 288 20.88 20.67 18.79
N ASP A 289 21.25 19.96 19.85
CA ASP A 289 22.60 19.47 20.16
C ASP A 289 22.69 17.93 20.06
N PHE A 290 21.56 17.23 20.22
CA PHE A 290 21.43 15.78 20.10
C PHE A 290 20.14 15.46 19.32
N CYS A 291 20.28 14.92 18.10
CA CYS A 291 19.18 14.57 17.20
C CYS A 291 18.90 13.05 17.26
N PRO A 292 18.04 12.55 18.17
CA PRO A 292 17.78 11.12 18.32
C PRO A 292 16.95 10.56 17.15
N GLY A 293 17.05 9.25 16.91
CA GLY A 293 16.12 8.52 16.04
C GLY A 293 14.77 8.25 16.70
N GLY A 294 14.71 8.21 18.03
CA GLY A 294 13.46 8.05 18.78
C GLY A 294 13.49 8.65 20.18
N ILE A 295 12.32 9.10 20.64
CA ILE A 295 12.07 9.61 22.00
C ILE A 295 10.91 8.81 22.58
N ILE A 296 11.16 8.11 23.70
CA ILE A 296 10.12 7.39 24.43
C ILE A 296 9.66 8.18 25.67
N TYR A 297 8.34 8.23 25.84
CA TYR A 297 7.63 8.87 26.93
C TYR A 297 6.98 7.83 27.85
N SER A 298 6.56 8.28 29.03
CA SER A 298 5.87 7.47 30.04
C SER A 298 4.97 8.33 30.91
N ALA A 299 4.24 7.73 31.86
CA ALA A 299 3.55 8.46 32.92
C ALA A 299 4.42 9.49 33.67
N LYS A 300 5.76 9.37 33.69
CA LYS A 300 6.63 10.42 34.23
C LYS A 300 6.52 11.76 33.48
N ASN A 301 6.12 11.75 32.22
CA ASN A 301 6.04 12.92 31.34
C ASN A 301 4.62 13.53 31.27
N VAL A 302 3.68 12.97 32.04
CA VAL A 302 2.25 13.30 31.99
C VAL A 302 1.76 13.90 33.31
N THR A 303 0.97 14.96 33.18
CA THR A 303 0.05 15.49 34.20
C THR A 303 -1.40 15.30 33.75
N ASN A 304 -1.69 15.49 32.45
CA ASN A 304 -2.98 15.21 31.81
C ASN A 304 -2.82 15.16 30.28
N ALA A 305 -3.87 14.74 29.56
CA ALA A 305 -3.84 14.60 28.10
C ALA A 305 -3.54 15.92 27.36
N ASN A 306 -4.12 17.05 27.78
CA ASN A 306 -3.93 18.35 27.11
C ASN A 306 -2.47 18.82 27.19
N GLN A 307 -1.87 18.76 28.38
CA GLN A 307 -0.45 19.07 28.57
C GLN A 307 0.46 18.12 27.78
N PHE A 308 0.11 16.84 27.71
CA PHE A 308 0.90 15.87 26.95
C PHE A 308 0.83 16.19 25.45
N SER A 309 -0.35 16.38 24.87
CA SER A 309 -0.52 16.78 23.47
C SER A 309 0.19 18.09 23.13
N GLU A 310 0.18 19.09 24.01
CA GLU A 310 0.93 20.35 23.82
C GLU A 310 2.45 20.12 23.80
N MET A 311 2.98 19.29 24.73
CA MET A 311 4.39 18.91 24.75
C MET A 311 4.79 18.13 23.49
N MET A 312 3.95 17.21 23.01
CA MET A 312 4.20 16.40 21.82
C MET A 312 4.16 17.23 20.53
N ALA A 313 3.15 18.09 20.38
CA ALA A 313 3.04 19.03 19.27
C ALA A 313 4.17 20.09 19.27
N THR A 314 4.64 20.50 20.44
CA THR A 314 5.83 21.36 20.53
C THR A 314 7.09 20.59 20.12
N THR A 315 7.29 19.36 20.63
CA THR A 315 8.49 18.55 20.33
C THR A 315 8.64 18.25 18.85
N SER A 316 7.55 17.95 18.14
CA SER A 316 7.59 17.71 16.70
C SER A 316 8.02 18.94 15.86
N THR A 317 7.91 20.15 16.41
CA THR A 317 8.45 21.39 15.79
C THR A 317 9.91 21.69 16.17
N LEU A 318 10.45 21.03 17.20
CA LEU A 318 11.81 21.25 17.69
C LEU A 318 12.84 20.30 17.08
N VAL A 319 12.42 19.15 16.55
CA VAL A 319 13.32 18.18 15.92
C VAL A 319 13.67 18.58 14.49
N SER A 320 14.96 18.45 14.14
CA SER A 320 15.50 18.80 12.82
C SER A 320 15.31 17.72 11.76
N ARG A 321 14.94 16.50 12.17
CA ARG A 321 14.81 15.28 11.33
C ARG A 321 13.66 14.39 11.84
N PRO A 322 13.16 13.44 11.04
CA PRO A 322 12.10 12.52 11.44
C PRO A 322 12.48 11.70 12.68
N VAL A 323 11.70 11.81 13.76
CA VAL A 323 11.91 11.11 15.03
C VAL A 323 10.73 10.18 15.33
N PHE A 324 10.99 8.99 15.87
CA PHE A 324 9.94 8.18 16.48
C PHE A 324 9.50 8.80 17.79
N LEU A 325 8.22 9.16 17.90
CA LEU A 325 7.57 9.59 19.14
C LEU A 325 6.84 8.37 19.72
N ALA A 326 7.24 7.91 20.91
CA ALA A 326 6.90 6.56 21.38
C ALA A 326 6.45 6.43 22.84
N THR A 327 5.81 5.30 23.16
CA THR A 327 5.46 4.84 24.51
C THR A 327 5.69 3.32 24.65
N SER A 328 5.20 2.71 25.73
CA SER A 328 5.21 1.26 25.96
C SER A 328 3.91 0.79 26.64
N GLU A 329 2.80 0.71 25.91
CA GLU A 329 1.53 0.14 26.39
C GLU A 329 1.56 -1.39 26.35
N THR A 330 2.19 -2.03 27.33
CA THR A 330 2.22 -3.51 27.43
C THR A 330 0.87 -4.13 27.82
N GLY A 331 -0.24 -3.42 27.57
CA GLY A 331 -1.60 -3.76 27.96
C GLY A 331 -1.82 -3.86 29.48
N LEU A 332 -0.93 -3.34 30.32
CA LEU A 332 -1.09 -3.37 31.77
C LEU A 332 -1.65 -2.03 32.26
N ASN A 333 -2.47 -2.06 33.31
CA ASN A 333 -3.14 -0.86 33.84
C ASN A 333 -2.19 0.27 34.27
N GLU A 334 -0.90 -0.03 34.49
CA GLU A 334 0.15 0.91 34.90
C GLU A 334 1.21 1.15 33.79
N SER A 335 1.05 0.58 32.59
CA SER A 335 2.02 0.77 31.50
C SER A 335 1.86 2.13 30.81
N GLY A 336 2.98 2.69 30.32
CA GLY A 336 3.00 3.82 29.39
C GLY A 336 2.15 5.03 29.79
N LEU A 337 1.21 5.37 28.91
CA LEU A 337 0.23 6.46 29.00
C LEU A 337 -1.15 5.97 29.47
N VAL A 338 -1.41 4.65 29.45
CA VAL A 338 -2.58 4.05 30.12
C VAL A 338 -2.46 4.23 31.64
N GLY A 339 -1.30 3.94 32.22
CA GLY A 339 -0.98 4.22 33.63
C GLY A 339 -0.95 5.71 33.98
N ALA A 340 -1.00 6.59 32.98
CA ALA A 340 -1.09 8.04 33.13
C ALA A 340 -2.52 8.59 32.97
N GLY A 341 -3.51 7.74 32.65
CA GLY A 341 -4.89 8.16 32.41
C GLY A 341 -5.12 8.94 31.11
N VAL A 342 -4.17 8.90 30.17
CA VAL A 342 -4.27 9.58 28.86
C VAL A 342 -4.86 8.66 27.79
N VAL A 343 -4.54 7.37 27.86
CA VAL A 343 -5.13 6.33 27.01
C VAL A 343 -5.90 5.36 27.89
N THR A 344 -6.91 4.68 27.35
CA THR A 344 -7.63 3.61 28.04
C THR A 344 -7.39 2.27 27.35
N SER A 345 -6.85 1.30 28.09
CA SER A 345 -6.97 -0.11 27.73
C SER A 345 -8.13 -0.73 28.50
N SER A 346 -8.91 -1.59 27.84
CA SER A 346 -10.05 -2.28 28.44
C SER A 346 -9.70 -3.63 29.06
N MET A 347 -8.55 -4.22 28.70
CA MET A 347 -8.14 -5.59 29.11
C MET A 347 -6.61 -5.73 29.17
N THR A 348 -6.13 -6.69 29.98
CA THR A 348 -4.73 -7.15 29.91
C THR A 348 -4.54 -8.18 28.79
N PRO A 349 -3.31 -8.39 28.27
CA PRO A 349 -3.04 -9.44 27.29
C PRO A 349 -3.50 -10.84 27.73
N SER A 350 -3.30 -11.17 29.01
CA SER A 350 -3.75 -12.46 29.58
C SER A 350 -5.29 -12.53 29.71
N ASP A 351 -5.98 -11.44 30.01
CA ASP A 351 -7.45 -11.42 30.07
C ASP A 351 -8.06 -11.47 28.66
N ALA A 352 -7.43 -10.77 27.72
CA ALA A 352 -7.86 -10.68 26.32
C ALA A 352 -7.75 -12.04 25.61
N ALA A 353 -6.65 -12.77 25.80
CA ALA A 353 -6.54 -14.15 25.31
C ALA A 353 -7.53 -15.11 26.00
N ALA A 354 -7.88 -14.86 27.28
CA ALA A 354 -8.80 -15.70 28.04
C ALA A 354 -10.27 -15.61 27.58
N THR A 355 -10.65 -14.64 26.74
CA THR A 355 -11.98 -14.60 26.12
C THR A 355 -12.13 -15.63 24.99
N GLY A 356 -11.02 -16.02 24.36
CA GLY A 356 -11.00 -16.84 23.15
C GLY A 356 -11.26 -16.06 21.85
N ASP A 357 -11.43 -14.74 21.92
CA ASP A 357 -11.80 -13.89 20.78
C ASP A 357 -10.61 -13.06 20.29
N VAL A 358 -10.17 -13.33 19.04
CA VAL A 358 -9.03 -12.63 18.41
C VAL A 358 -9.45 -11.27 17.83
N GLU A 359 -10.70 -11.16 17.35
CA GLU A 359 -11.24 -9.90 16.79
C GLU A 359 -11.41 -8.85 17.91
N GLN A 360 -11.77 -9.30 19.12
CA GLN A 360 -11.74 -8.46 20.31
C GLN A 360 -10.34 -7.84 20.58
N VAL A 361 -9.26 -8.56 20.27
CA VAL A 361 -7.88 -8.04 20.49
C VAL A 361 -7.46 -7.04 19.42
N VAL A 362 -7.94 -7.19 18.17
CA VAL A 362 -7.82 -6.11 17.16
C VAL A 362 -8.50 -4.84 17.68
N ASN A 363 -9.72 -4.97 18.22
CA ASN A 363 -10.45 -3.84 18.79
C ASN A 363 -9.73 -3.23 20.03
N VAL A 364 -9.05 -4.01 20.86
CA VAL A 364 -8.19 -3.48 21.94
C VAL A 364 -7.02 -2.68 21.35
N GLY A 365 -6.34 -3.21 20.34
CA GLY A 365 -5.26 -2.52 19.61
C GLY A 365 -5.72 -1.20 18.98
N ILE A 366 -6.91 -1.17 18.37
CA ILE A 366 -7.49 0.06 17.79
C ILE A 366 -7.79 1.10 18.87
N ASN A 367 -8.43 0.72 19.98
CA ASN A 367 -8.77 1.69 21.04
C ASN A 367 -7.51 2.31 21.68
N VAL A 368 -6.47 1.50 21.91
CA VAL A 368 -5.17 1.99 22.40
C VAL A 368 -4.50 2.87 21.33
N GLY A 369 -4.44 2.39 20.09
CA GLY A 369 -3.78 3.08 18.98
C GLY A 369 -4.38 4.44 18.65
N VAL A 370 -5.71 4.55 18.61
CA VAL A 370 -6.43 5.83 18.40
C VAL A 370 -6.13 6.80 19.55
N GLY A 371 -6.11 6.32 20.79
CA GLY A 371 -5.72 7.12 21.96
C GLY A 371 -4.30 7.68 21.82
N LEU A 372 -3.34 6.82 21.48
CA LEU A 372 -1.94 7.19 21.25
C LEU A 372 -1.77 8.20 20.10
N HIS A 373 -2.40 7.93 18.96
CA HIS A 373 -2.32 8.79 17.78
C HIS A 373 -2.94 10.18 18.07
N SER A 374 -4.04 10.24 18.83
CA SER A 374 -4.69 11.50 19.23
C SER A 374 -3.81 12.45 20.05
N VAL A 375 -2.74 11.93 20.68
CA VAL A 375 -1.76 12.72 21.44
C VAL A 375 -0.38 12.82 20.77
N GLY A 376 -0.27 12.43 19.49
CA GLY A 376 0.96 12.56 18.70
C GLY A 376 2.03 11.48 18.93
N ILE A 377 1.65 10.34 19.49
CA ILE A 377 2.49 9.14 19.49
C ILE A 377 2.40 8.47 18.10
N THR A 378 3.51 7.88 17.67
CA THR A 378 3.69 7.23 16.35
C THR A 378 4.17 5.77 16.46
N VAL A 379 4.66 5.38 17.64
CA VAL A 379 5.21 4.06 17.94
C VAL A 379 4.75 3.60 19.30
N ASP A 380 4.39 2.33 19.42
CA ASP A 380 4.21 1.69 20.72
C ASP A 380 5.16 0.50 20.85
N PHE A 381 5.83 0.39 21.99
CA PHE A 381 6.61 -0.79 22.35
C PHE A 381 5.67 -1.90 22.85
N ALA A 382 4.77 -2.33 21.97
CA ALA A 382 3.85 -3.45 22.07
C ALA A 382 3.65 -4.05 20.67
N PRO A 383 3.18 -5.30 20.53
CA PRO A 383 2.76 -6.23 21.57
C PRO A 383 3.92 -6.92 22.31
N VAL A 384 3.61 -7.50 23.47
CA VAL A 384 4.49 -8.47 24.13
C VAL A 384 4.24 -9.85 23.51
N ALA A 385 5.24 -10.39 22.82
CA ALA A 385 5.22 -11.68 22.12
C ALA A 385 5.74 -12.85 22.97
N ASP A 386 6.08 -12.58 24.24
CA ASP A 386 6.62 -13.55 25.19
C ASP A 386 5.64 -14.69 25.55
N LEU A 387 6.19 -15.90 25.74
CA LEU A 387 5.45 -17.06 26.26
C LEU A 387 5.54 -17.14 27.79
N SER A 388 4.38 -17.23 28.46
CA SER A 388 4.23 -17.37 29.91
C SER A 388 4.58 -18.79 30.40
N VAL A 389 5.83 -19.23 30.16
CA VAL A 389 6.28 -20.61 30.45
C VAL A 389 6.37 -20.92 31.94
N THR A 390 6.47 -19.89 32.79
CA THR A 390 6.47 -20.01 34.26
C THR A 390 5.27 -19.27 34.85
N ALA A 391 4.37 -19.99 35.51
CA ALA A 391 3.19 -19.40 36.14
C ALA A 391 3.58 -18.43 37.27
N GLY A 392 3.21 -17.15 37.13
CA GLY A 392 3.65 -16.08 38.03
C GLY A 392 5.10 -15.61 37.81
N GLY A 393 5.72 -16.00 36.69
CA GLY A 393 7.01 -15.49 36.25
C GLY A 393 6.95 -14.07 35.68
N ILE A 394 8.09 -13.61 35.17
CA ILE A 394 8.23 -12.26 34.59
C ILE A 394 7.34 -12.14 33.35
N GLY A 395 6.62 -11.03 33.22
CA GLY A 395 5.72 -10.79 32.11
C GLY A 395 4.44 -11.63 32.09
N ALA A 396 4.16 -12.45 33.12
CA ALA A 396 3.06 -13.44 33.08
C ALA A 396 1.67 -12.86 32.77
N ASN A 397 1.38 -11.60 33.18
CA ASN A 397 0.11 -10.91 32.87
C ASN A 397 0.14 -10.15 31.53
N ALA A 398 1.34 -9.82 31.03
CA ALA A 398 1.55 -9.12 29.76
C ALA A 398 1.69 -10.10 28.57
N SER A 399 1.79 -11.40 28.85
CA SER A 399 1.76 -12.46 27.85
C SER A 399 0.32 -12.92 27.60
N TYR A 400 0.02 -13.27 26.34
CA TYR A 400 -1.26 -13.84 25.92
C TYR A 400 -1.40 -15.34 26.28
N GLY A 401 -0.38 -16.00 26.83
CA GLY A 401 -0.44 -17.43 27.17
C GLY A 401 0.89 -18.17 27.08
N ASN A 402 0.84 -19.51 27.06
CA ASN A 402 2.02 -20.37 27.18
C ASN A 402 2.17 -21.43 26.06
N ASP A 403 1.39 -21.32 24.99
CA ASP A 403 1.48 -22.15 23.79
C ASP A 403 1.67 -21.26 22.55
N ALA A 404 2.68 -21.56 21.73
CA ALA A 404 3.08 -20.71 20.61
C ALA A 404 2.01 -20.56 19.52
N ALA A 405 1.28 -21.63 19.24
CA ALA A 405 0.20 -21.61 18.25
C ALA A 405 -1.04 -20.89 18.79
N ALA A 406 -1.29 -20.98 20.10
CA ALA A 406 -2.39 -20.27 20.76
C ALA A 406 -2.15 -18.76 20.89
N ILE A 407 -0.93 -18.30 21.23
CA ILE A 407 -0.70 -16.85 21.42
C ILE A 407 -0.54 -16.07 20.13
N THR A 408 -0.01 -16.70 19.08
CA THR A 408 0.34 -16.04 17.82
C THR A 408 -0.78 -15.15 17.25
N PRO A 409 -2.04 -15.61 17.12
CA PRO A 409 -3.13 -14.79 16.59
C PRO A 409 -3.40 -13.52 17.41
N TYR A 410 -3.30 -13.59 18.74
CA TYR A 410 -3.53 -12.44 19.63
C TYR A 410 -2.39 -11.42 19.55
N VAL A 411 -1.15 -11.89 19.46
CA VAL A 411 0.03 -11.04 19.24
C VAL A 411 -0.09 -10.30 17.91
N THR A 412 -0.45 -11.00 16.82
CA THR A 412 -0.67 -10.34 15.52
C THR A 412 -1.88 -9.40 15.53
N ALA A 413 -2.98 -9.76 16.21
CA ALA A 413 -4.19 -8.93 16.27
C ALA A 413 -3.98 -7.60 17.01
N MET A 414 -3.22 -7.60 18.10
CA MET A 414 -2.87 -6.35 18.81
C MET A 414 -2.04 -5.43 17.91
N ALA A 415 -1.05 -5.98 17.21
CA ALA A 415 -0.20 -5.23 16.28
C ALA A 415 -0.98 -4.68 15.08
N ASP A 416 -1.90 -5.48 14.52
CA ASP A 416 -2.83 -5.07 13.45
C ASP A 416 -3.72 -3.90 13.89
N GLY A 417 -4.32 -3.96 15.08
CA GLY A 417 -5.13 -2.85 15.61
C GLY A 417 -4.34 -1.56 15.86
N LEU A 418 -3.07 -1.67 16.27
CA LEU A 418 -2.17 -0.51 16.39
C LEU A 418 -1.85 0.08 15.01
N LEU A 419 -1.50 -0.76 14.03
CA LEU A 419 -1.21 -0.33 12.65
C LEU A 419 -2.40 0.36 11.98
N GLN A 420 -3.61 -0.20 12.13
CA GLN A 420 -4.86 0.41 11.64
C GLN A 420 -5.15 1.79 12.26
N SER A 421 -4.47 2.14 13.34
CA SER A 421 -4.59 3.43 14.04
C SER A 421 -3.41 4.38 13.80
N GLY A 422 -2.49 4.06 12.87
CA GLY A 422 -1.30 4.86 12.60
C GLY A 422 -0.17 4.71 13.62
N ILE A 423 -0.19 3.65 14.45
CA ILE A 423 0.85 3.36 15.44
C ILE A 423 1.71 2.18 14.98
N THR A 424 3.01 2.39 14.82
CA THR A 424 3.93 1.28 14.49
C THR A 424 4.23 0.43 15.74
N PRO A 425 3.98 -0.88 15.73
CA PRO A 425 4.27 -1.78 16.84
C PRO A 425 5.75 -2.17 16.90
N VAL A 426 6.32 -2.24 18.11
CA VAL A 426 7.60 -2.91 18.40
C VAL A 426 7.34 -4.17 19.22
N TYR A 427 7.49 -5.33 18.58
CA TYR A 427 7.26 -6.63 19.22
C TYR A 427 8.39 -6.95 20.20
N LYS A 428 8.08 -7.40 21.42
CA LYS A 428 9.10 -7.63 22.47
C LYS A 428 8.83 -8.82 23.41
N TYR A 429 9.82 -9.46 24.03
CA TYR A 429 11.28 -9.19 23.94
C TYR A 429 12.02 -10.41 23.36
N PHE A 430 12.72 -10.26 22.23
CA PHE A 430 13.42 -11.37 21.57
C PHE A 430 14.73 -11.76 22.29
N PRO A 431 15.08 -13.05 22.49
CA PRO A 431 14.29 -14.27 22.24
C PRO A 431 13.04 -14.46 23.10
N SER A 432 13.16 -14.23 24.42
CA SER A 432 12.04 -14.21 25.37
C SER A 432 12.49 -13.71 26.75
N LEU A 433 11.87 -12.65 27.28
CA LEU A 433 12.06 -12.23 28.66
C LEU A 433 11.43 -13.23 29.65
N ALA A 434 10.23 -13.72 29.35
CA ALA A 434 9.43 -14.59 30.23
C ALA A 434 9.99 -16.02 30.38
N ALA A 435 10.89 -16.45 29.48
CA ALA A 435 11.64 -17.70 29.60
C ALA A 435 12.67 -17.70 30.75
N CYS A 436 12.98 -16.54 31.35
CA CYS A 436 13.88 -16.43 32.50
C CYS A 436 13.12 -16.25 33.83
N ALA A 437 13.71 -16.72 34.92
CA ALA A 437 13.19 -16.50 36.28
C ALA A 437 13.73 -15.21 36.93
N GLN A 438 14.82 -14.66 36.39
CA GLN A 438 15.48 -13.43 36.86
C GLN A 438 15.23 -12.28 35.90
N ASN A 439 15.01 -11.08 36.42
CA ASN A 439 14.70 -9.90 35.64
C ASN A 439 15.99 -9.10 35.34
N PRO A 440 16.37 -8.87 34.07
CA PRO A 440 17.57 -8.12 33.72
C PRO A 440 17.58 -6.70 34.30
N LEU A 441 16.40 -6.10 34.51
CA LEU A 441 16.22 -4.80 35.19
C LEU A 441 16.90 -4.74 36.57
N TRP A 442 16.96 -5.86 37.31
CA TRP A 442 17.48 -5.93 38.68
C TRP A 442 18.86 -6.59 38.79
N GLY A 443 19.42 -7.10 37.68
CA GLY A 443 20.75 -7.69 37.63
C GLY A 443 20.87 -8.82 36.60
N ARG A 444 22.00 -9.52 36.60
CA ARG A 444 22.31 -10.58 35.62
C ARG A 444 21.22 -11.67 35.58
N ALA A 445 20.51 -11.76 34.45
CA ALA A 445 19.52 -12.79 34.16
C ALA A 445 20.09 -13.87 33.22
N VAL A 446 19.83 -15.15 33.51
CA VAL A 446 20.32 -16.30 32.72
C VAL A 446 19.20 -17.31 32.51
N CYS A 447 19.05 -17.81 31.29
CA CYS A 447 18.01 -18.77 30.91
C CYS A 447 18.65 -20.06 30.37
N ASP A 448 18.49 -21.16 31.12
CA ASP A 448 19.03 -22.49 30.78
C ASP A 448 18.15 -23.28 29.77
N ARG A 449 17.19 -22.62 29.10
CA ARG A 449 16.28 -23.22 28.11
C ARG A 449 17.05 -23.70 26.88
N SER A 450 16.73 -24.89 26.36
CA SER A 450 17.45 -25.42 25.20
C SER A 450 17.10 -24.67 23.91
N ILE A 451 18.01 -24.67 22.94
CA ILE A 451 17.76 -24.05 21.64
C ILE A 451 16.73 -24.84 20.82
N GLU A 452 16.60 -26.14 21.09
CA GLU A 452 15.52 -27.00 20.59
C GLU A 452 14.15 -26.55 21.15
N ASP A 453 14.05 -26.17 22.42
CA ASP A 453 12.83 -25.63 23.01
C ASP A 453 12.47 -24.28 22.36
N PHE A 454 13.44 -23.36 22.23
CA PHE A 454 13.22 -22.05 21.58
C PHE A 454 12.73 -22.21 20.14
N ARG A 455 13.38 -23.06 19.34
CA ARG A 455 12.97 -23.38 17.96
C ARG A 455 11.58 -24.00 17.88
N SER A 456 11.19 -24.79 18.88
CA SER A 456 9.90 -25.48 18.90
C SER A 456 8.75 -24.62 19.46
N ASN A 457 9.05 -23.52 20.15
CA ASN A 457 8.06 -22.69 20.86
C ASN A 457 8.21 -21.20 20.51
N GLU A 458 9.06 -20.45 21.22
CA GLU A 458 9.17 -18.99 21.08
C GLU A 458 9.43 -18.54 19.64
N PHE A 459 10.33 -19.21 18.92
CA PHE A 459 10.67 -18.84 17.54
C PHE A 459 9.52 -19.05 16.56
N GLN A 460 8.52 -19.89 16.88
CA GLN A 460 7.32 -20.01 16.04
C GLN A 460 6.47 -18.74 16.12
N VAL A 461 6.37 -18.12 17.31
CA VAL A 461 5.69 -16.83 17.50
C VAL A 461 6.41 -15.72 16.74
N TRP A 462 7.75 -15.68 16.85
CA TRP A 462 8.57 -14.71 16.13
C TRP A 462 8.50 -14.89 14.62
N LEU A 463 8.61 -16.11 14.09
CA LEU A 463 8.41 -16.39 12.67
C LEU A 463 7.03 -15.95 12.19
N SER A 464 5.97 -16.13 12.99
CA SER A 464 4.64 -15.65 12.63
C SER A 464 4.52 -14.13 12.63
N ALA A 465 5.14 -13.43 13.59
CA ALA A 465 5.21 -11.96 13.57
C ALA A 465 6.01 -11.43 12.37
N ILE A 466 7.15 -12.06 12.04
CA ILE A 466 7.98 -11.70 10.87
C ILE A 466 7.20 -11.92 9.57
N ASN A 467 6.52 -13.06 9.42
CA ASN A 467 5.67 -13.34 8.26
C ASN A 467 4.41 -12.45 8.17
N ALA A 468 4.00 -11.84 9.29
CA ALA A 468 2.93 -10.83 9.34
C ALA A 468 3.44 -9.39 9.09
N GLY A 469 4.73 -9.19 8.82
CA GLY A 469 5.29 -7.89 8.44
C GLY A 469 5.77 -7.01 9.61
N ALA A 470 6.16 -7.60 10.75
CA ALA A 470 6.60 -6.87 11.94
C ALA A 470 7.74 -5.84 11.70
N SER A 471 7.41 -4.55 11.56
CA SER A 471 8.37 -3.48 11.21
C SER A 471 9.56 -3.35 12.18
N MET A 472 9.35 -3.58 13.47
CA MET A 472 10.36 -3.43 14.53
C MET A 472 10.27 -4.55 15.58
N ILE A 473 11.43 -5.03 16.05
CA ILE A 473 11.55 -6.04 17.13
C ILE A 473 12.54 -5.54 18.19
N GLN A 474 12.14 -5.59 19.47
CA GLN A 474 13.03 -5.29 20.60
C GLN A 474 13.66 -6.56 21.18
N MET A 475 14.97 -6.52 21.38
CA MET A 475 15.74 -7.55 22.10
C MET A 475 15.48 -7.52 23.62
N SER A 476 15.68 -8.67 24.28
CA SER A 476 15.85 -8.75 25.73
C SER A 476 17.31 -8.46 26.14
N ASN A 477 17.58 -8.44 27.45
CA ASN A 477 18.94 -8.43 28.02
C ASN A 477 19.25 -9.72 28.82
N VAL A 478 18.52 -10.80 28.54
CA VAL A 478 18.73 -12.11 29.18
C VAL A 478 19.89 -12.83 28.50
N ILE A 479 20.62 -13.64 29.26
CA ILE A 479 21.73 -14.46 28.76
C ILE A 479 21.22 -15.87 28.46
N TYR A 480 21.50 -16.40 27.27
CA TYR A 480 21.05 -17.72 26.82
C TYR A 480 22.25 -18.60 26.43
N PRO A 481 22.85 -19.38 27.35
CA PRO A 481 24.04 -20.19 27.08
C PRO A 481 23.85 -21.28 26.01
N SER A 482 22.60 -21.59 25.65
CA SER A 482 22.20 -22.49 24.56
C SER A 482 22.27 -21.85 23.16
N ILE A 483 22.26 -20.52 23.08
CA ILE A 483 22.48 -19.73 21.85
C ILE A 483 23.93 -19.24 21.81
N ASP A 484 24.41 -18.68 22.92
CA ASP A 484 25.74 -18.06 23.03
C ASP A 484 26.56 -18.64 24.19
N SER A 485 27.55 -19.46 23.82
CA SER A 485 28.56 -20.04 24.73
C SER A 485 29.26 -19.00 25.61
N ASP A 486 29.42 -17.78 25.10
CA ASP A 486 30.25 -16.75 25.71
C ASP A 486 29.44 -15.93 26.73
N SER A 487 28.15 -16.27 26.88
CA SER A 487 27.27 -15.83 27.96
C SER A 487 27.09 -14.31 28.03
N LEU A 488 27.02 -13.67 26.86
CA LEU A 488 26.62 -12.28 26.68
C LEU A 488 25.09 -12.11 26.83
N PRO A 489 24.60 -10.92 27.23
CA PRO A 489 23.20 -10.54 27.07
C PRO A 489 22.80 -10.62 25.59
N SER A 490 21.59 -11.09 25.29
CA SER A 490 21.11 -11.29 23.91
C SER A 490 21.24 -10.06 23.01
N SER A 491 20.93 -8.86 23.52
CA SER A 491 21.11 -7.58 22.83
C SER A 491 22.56 -7.26 22.41
N LEU A 492 23.54 -7.83 23.11
CA LEU A 492 24.98 -7.65 22.87
C LEU A 492 25.63 -8.85 22.15
N SER A 493 24.85 -9.88 21.81
CA SER A 493 25.31 -11.16 21.26
C SER A 493 25.08 -11.22 19.75
N ASP A 494 26.16 -11.24 18.97
CA ASP A 494 26.12 -11.39 17.51
C ASP A 494 25.46 -12.70 17.09
N LYS A 495 25.71 -13.78 17.83
CA LYS A 495 25.06 -15.09 17.67
C LYS A 495 23.55 -15.03 17.86
N THR A 496 23.05 -14.16 18.74
CA THR A 496 21.60 -14.03 18.99
C THR A 496 20.94 -13.06 18.03
N VAL A 497 21.52 -11.87 17.83
CA VAL A 497 20.97 -10.80 16.99
C VAL A 497 21.14 -11.11 15.50
N THR A 498 22.39 -11.27 15.04
CA THR A 498 22.63 -11.65 13.65
C THR A 498 22.36 -13.14 13.46
N GLY A 499 23.03 -14.02 14.20
CA GLY A 499 23.03 -15.46 13.96
C GLY A 499 21.67 -16.17 14.07
N VAL A 500 20.76 -15.67 14.92
CA VAL A 500 19.38 -16.19 15.01
C VAL A 500 18.37 -15.24 14.34
N LEU A 501 18.19 -14.01 14.83
CA LEU A 501 17.08 -13.17 14.35
C LEU A 501 17.25 -12.76 12.88
N ARG A 502 18.44 -12.29 12.48
CA ARG A 502 18.75 -11.93 11.08
C ARG A 502 18.92 -13.17 10.19
N ASP A 503 19.70 -14.16 10.63
CA ASP A 503 20.16 -15.28 9.78
C ASP A 503 19.31 -16.56 9.87
N GLU A 504 18.80 -16.97 11.03
CA GLU A 504 17.95 -18.17 11.14
C GLU A 504 16.48 -17.84 10.83
N LEU A 505 15.95 -16.75 11.40
CA LEU A 505 14.54 -16.36 11.29
C LEU A 505 14.25 -15.39 10.13
N LYS A 506 15.29 -14.95 9.41
CA LYS A 506 15.21 -14.09 8.21
C LYS A 506 14.50 -12.76 8.42
N TYR A 507 14.71 -12.14 9.59
CA TYR A 507 14.20 -10.82 9.86
C TYR A 507 15.03 -9.71 9.19
N ASP A 508 14.41 -8.82 8.40
CA ASP A 508 15.10 -7.67 7.79
C ASP A 508 14.63 -6.29 8.31
N GLY A 509 13.67 -6.26 9.23
CA GLY A 509 13.20 -5.03 9.87
C GLY A 509 14.19 -4.45 10.91
N VAL A 510 13.74 -3.43 11.64
CA VAL A 510 14.58 -2.72 12.62
C VAL A 510 14.75 -3.56 13.88
N ILE A 511 15.99 -3.90 14.23
CA ILE A 511 16.30 -4.54 15.52
C ILE A 511 16.65 -3.46 16.54
N ILE A 512 15.87 -3.36 17.61
CA ILE A 512 16.09 -2.43 18.72
C ILE A 512 16.73 -3.18 19.90
N SER A 513 17.74 -2.61 20.54
CA SER A 513 18.38 -3.24 21.71
C SER A 513 17.40 -3.41 22.89
N GLY A 514 17.76 -4.30 23.83
CA GLY A 514 17.19 -4.23 25.18
C GLY A 514 17.59 -2.91 25.88
N PRO A 515 16.94 -2.54 26.99
CA PRO A 515 17.29 -1.33 27.75
C PRO A 515 18.74 -1.37 28.20
N LEU A 516 19.63 -0.53 27.65
CA LEU A 516 21.03 -0.51 28.10
C LEU A 516 21.19 0.07 29.51
N SER A 517 20.11 0.62 30.08
CA SER A 517 19.94 1.05 31.46
C SER A 517 19.65 -0.10 32.45
N ASP A 518 19.30 -1.31 31.97
CA ASP A 518 19.10 -2.49 32.83
C ASP A 518 20.35 -2.80 33.67
N ALA A 519 20.16 -3.21 34.92
CA ALA A 519 21.28 -3.60 35.79
C ALA A 519 22.07 -4.82 35.26
N ALA A 520 21.47 -5.67 34.42
CA ALA A 520 22.17 -6.71 33.65
C ALA A 520 23.24 -6.18 32.69
N ILE A 521 23.11 -4.93 32.24
CA ILE A 521 24.07 -4.24 31.37
C ILE A 521 24.97 -3.33 32.21
N THR A 522 24.39 -2.39 32.96
CA THR A 522 25.13 -1.31 33.64
C THR A 522 26.05 -1.77 34.77
N SER A 523 25.85 -2.97 35.32
CA SER A 523 26.76 -3.58 36.30
C SER A 523 28.04 -4.18 35.69
N TYR A 524 28.14 -4.28 34.36
CA TYR A 524 29.19 -5.04 33.66
C TYR A 524 29.82 -4.32 32.46
N TYR A 525 29.12 -3.38 31.83
CA TYR A 525 29.54 -2.67 30.62
C TYR A 525 29.40 -1.15 30.80
N THR A 526 30.27 -0.36 30.17
CA THR A 526 30.02 1.09 30.04
C THR A 526 28.94 1.36 28.98
N ALA A 527 28.34 2.55 28.99
CA ALA A 527 27.38 2.97 27.95
C ALA A 527 28.01 2.91 26.54
N SER A 528 29.29 3.28 26.42
CA SER A 528 30.09 3.19 25.20
C SER A 528 30.26 1.74 24.75
N ASP A 529 30.73 0.85 25.63
CA ASP A 529 30.95 -0.56 25.30
C ASP A 529 29.65 -1.25 24.89
N ALA A 530 28.57 -1.03 25.65
CA ALA A 530 27.27 -1.67 25.41
C ALA A 530 26.65 -1.21 24.08
N ALA A 531 26.73 0.08 23.75
CA ALA A 531 26.22 0.60 22.48
C ALA A 531 27.02 0.06 21.28
N VAL A 532 28.36 0.03 21.39
CA VAL A 532 29.26 -0.56 20.38
C VAL A 532 29.00 -2.06 20.21
N MET A 533 28.81 -2.81 21.30
CA MET A 533 28.51 -4.24 21.23
C MET A 533 27.14 -4.52 20.61
N ALA A 534 26.09 -3.76 20.96
CA ALA A 534 24.76 -3.93 20.36
C ALA A 534 24.75 -3.64 18.85
N LEU A 535 25.37 -2.54 18.41
CA LEU A 535 25.43 -2.16 16.99
C LEU A 535 26.24 -3.16 16.14
N LYS A 536 27.30 -3.74 16.73
CA LYS A 536 28.11 -4.82 16.13
C LYS A 536 27.41 -6.18 16.13
N ALA A 537 26.60 -6.47 17.14
CA ALA A 537 25.79 -7.68 17.20
C ALA A 537 24.73 -7.71 16.09
N GLY A 538 24.28 -6.53 15.65
CA GLY A 538 23.36 -6.32 14.53
C GLY A 538 22.10 -5.54 14.89
N CYS A 539 22.03 -4.94 16.09
CA CYS A 539 20.96 -4.01 16.46
C CYS A 539 21.11 -2.73 15.62
N ASP A 540 20.00 -2.22 15.11
CA ASP A 540 19.94 -0.98 14.33
C ASP A 540 19.67 0.24 15.22
N MET A 541 18.94 0.08 16.33
CA MET A 541 18.73 1.14 17.32
C MET A 541 19.18 0.77 18.73
N ILE A 542 19.71 1.78 19.44
CA ILE A 542 20.21 1.71 20.81
C ILE A 542 19.18 2.31 21.76
N TYR A 543 18.51 1.47 22.54
CA TYR A 543 17.39 1.86 23.39
C TYR A 543 17.80 2.07 24.85
N SER A 544 17.40 3.22 25.41
CA SER A 544 17.55 3.58 26.83
C SER A 544 18.99 3.41 27.34
N SER A 545 19.96 4.06 26.69
CA SER A 545 21.31 4.21 27.27
C SER A 545 21.25 5.06 28.54
N PRO A 546 21.94 4.69 29.65
CA PRO A 546 22.05 5.54 30.84
C PRO A 546 22.90 6.79 30.59
N ASP A 547 23.74 6.78 29.55
CA ASP A 547 24.43 7.95 29.02
C ASP A 547 24.38 7.88 27.48
N PRO A 548 23.43 8.59 26.83
CA PRO A 548 23.34 8.63 25.37
C PRO A 548 24.56 9.25 24.70
N ARG A 549 25.29 10.16 25.38
CA ARG A 549 26.42 10.90 24.79
C ARG A 549 27.68 10.06 24.79
N ALA A 550 27.96 9.34 25.88
CA ALA A 550 29.03 8.34 25.93
C ALA A 550 28.77 7.16 24.96
N ALA A 551 27.51 6.76 24.76
CA ALA A 551 27.12 5.78 23.75
C ALA A 551 27.45 6.25 22.32
N VAL A 552 27.04 7.48 21.96
CA VAL A 552 27.36 8.09 20.65
C VAL A 552 28.88 8.21 20.46
N GLN A 553 29.62 8.75 21.44
CA GLN A 553 31.08 8.87 21.35
C GLN A 553 31.76 7.51 21.18
N GLY A 554 31.32 6.47 21.91
CA GLY A 554 31.86 5.12 21.78
C GLY A 554 31.68 4.53 20.38
N ILE A 555 30.53 4.78 19.74
CA ILE A 555 30.28 4.37 18.36
C ILE A 555 31.15 5.18 17.37
N LEU A 556 31.30 6.49 17.58
CA LEU A 556 32.18 7.34 16.75
C LEU A 556 33.64 6.90 16.82
N ASP A 557 34.15 6.60 18.03
CA ASP A 557 35.49 6.07 18.25
C ASP A 557 35.64 4.70 17.58
N ALA A 558 34.64 3.81 17.72
CA ALA A 558 34.64 2.50 17.06
C ALA A 558 34.61 2.60 15.52
N VAL A 559 34.02 3.63 14.93
CA VAL A 559 34.11 3.90 13.49
C VAL A 559 35.50 4.44 13.10
N ALA A 560 36.06 5.37 13.90
CA ALA A 560 37.40 5.91 13.67
C ALA A 560 38.51 4.84 13.76
N GLU A 561 38.32 3.83 14.62
CA GLU A 561 39.21 2.65 14.72
C GLU A 561 38.93 1.56 13.67
N GLY A 562 37.84 1.67 12.89
CA GLY A 562 37.42 0.66 11.91
C GLY A 562 36.85 -0.62 12.53
N VAL A 563 36.42 -0.56 13.80
CA VAL A 563 35.75 -1.63 14.54
C VAL A 563 34.27 -1.74 14.16
N ILE A 564 33.68 -0.63 13.68
CA ILE A 564 32.39 -0.51 12.98
C ILE A 564 32.65 0.21 11.65
N SER A 565 31.95 -0.14 10.56
CA SER A 565 31.98 0.62 9.32
C SER A 565 30.89 1.69 9.29
N GLU A 566 31.13 2.83 8.64
CA GLU A 566 30.06 3.82 8.40
C GLU A 566 28.89 3.20 7.62
N GLN A 567 29.17 2.29 6.68
CA GLN A 567 28.14 1.51 5.99
C GLN A 567 27.20 0.76 6.95
N ARG A 568 27.68 0.21 8.08
CA ARG A 568 26.82 -0.48 9.06
C ARG A 568 25.80 0.47 9.70
N ILE A 569 26.16 1.75 9.86
CA ILE A 569 25.28 2.81 10.37
C ILE A 569 24.29 3.21 9.27
N ASP A 570 24.73 3.37 8.02
CA ASP A 570 23.85 3.67 6.89
C ASP A 570 22.84 2.54 6.62
N ASP A 571 23.25 1.27 6.77
CA ASP A 571 22.40 0.08 6.70
C ASP A 571 21.36 0.02 7.85
N ALA A 572 21.68 0.59 9.01
CA ALA A 572 20.73 0.72 10.13
C ALA A 572 19.74 1.86 9.86
N LEU A 573 20.24 3.04 9.48
CA LEU A 573 19.42 4.20 9.13
C LEU A 573 18.48 3.91 7.97
N THR A 574 18.88 3.15 6.96
CA THR A 574 18.01 2.77 5.84
C THR A 574 16.78 1.98 6.33
N ARG A 575 16.96 1.03 7.28
CA ARG A 575 15.85 0.29 7.89
C ARG A 575 14.96 1.20 8.75
N ILE A 576 15.57 2.05 9.57
CA ILE A 576 14.87 3.03 10.42
C ILE A 576 14.01 3.96 9.55
N TYR A 577 14.58 4.52 8.48
CA TYR A 577 13.92 5.50 7.62
C TYR A 577 12.83 4.88 6.73
N ARG A 578 12.98 3.61 6.29
CA ARG A 578 11.89 2.87 5.63
C ARG A 578 10.65 2.74 6.54
N VAL A 579 10.84 2.60 7.86
CA VAL A 579 9.74 2.60 8.83
C VAL A 579 9.25 4.02 9.14
N ARG A 580 10.13 5.04 9.17
CA ARG A 580 9.74 6.47 9.32
C ARG A 580 8.89 7.00 8.16
N TYR A 581 9.06 6.45 6.96
CA TYR A 581 8.44 6.92 5.72
C TYR A 581 7.43 5.92 5.13
N ALA A 582 6.80 5.10 5.97
CA ALA A 582 5.73 4.19 5.54
C ALA A 582 4.54 4.94 4.89
N ASP A 583 4.10 6.04 5.48
CA ASP A 583 3.01 6.87 4.95
C ASP A 583 3.37 7.51 3.60
N GLU A 584 4.65 7.86 3.41
CA GLU A 584 5.19 8.42 2.17
C GLU A 584 5.25 7.35 1.06
N LEU A 585 5.53 6.09 1.41
CA LEU A 585 5.45 4.97 0.46
C LEU A 585 4.01 4.75 -0.04
N GLU A 586 3.02 4.85 0.84
CA GLU A 586 1.61 4.75 0.44
C GLU A 586 1.16 5.96 -0.40
N ARG A 587 1.64 7.17 -0.10
CA ARG A 587 1.44 8.35 -0.96
C ARG A 587 2.02 8.12 -2.36
N LEU A 588 3.26 7.64 -2.45
CA LEU A 588 3.94 7.34 -3.71
C LEU A 588 3.25 6.21 -4.49
N ARG A 589 2.75 5.17 -3.82
CA ARG A 589 1.91 4.12 -4.42
C ARG A 589 0.64 4.70 -5.04
N GLY A 590 -0.10 5.52 -4.28
CA GLY A 590 -1.33 6.17 -4.77
C GLY A 590 -1.10 7.10 -5.97
N GLU A 591 0.04 7.77 -6.06
CA GLU A 591 0.42 8.60 -7.23
C GLU A 591 0.84 7.74 -8.44
N TYR A 592 1.60 6.66 -8.21
CA TYR A 592 2.03 5.73 -9.26
C TYR A 592 0.85 4.96 -9.88
N GLU A 593 -0.14 4.55 -9.08
CA GLU A 593 -1.37 3.91 -9.56
C GLU A 593 -2.25 4.88 -10.37
N GLN A 594 -2.31 6.16 -9.97
CA GLN A 594 -2.96 7.21 -10.76
C GLN A 594 -2.24 7.47 -12.09
N ALA A 595 -0.90 7.48 -12.09
CA ALA A 595 -0.11 7.61 -13.31
C ALA A 595 -0.37 6.44 -14.27
N ALA A 596 -0.29 5.20 -13.78
CA ALA A 596 -0.58 3.99 -14.53
C ALA A 596 -1.99 4.00 -15.13
N ALA A 597 -3.01 4.32 -14.32
CA ALA A 597 -4.40 4.43 -14.78
C ALA A 597 -4.58 5.54 -15.84
N SER A 598 -3.86 6.66 -15.73
CA SER A 598 -3.93 7.76 -16.71
C SER A 598 -3.28 7.42 -18.05
N MET A 599 -2.27 6.54 -18.04
CA MET A 599 -1.55 6.07 -19.23
C MET A 599 -2.14 4.78 -19.82
N GLY A 600 -3.00 4.07 -19.08
CA GLY A 600 -3.56 2.78 -19.47
C GLY A 600 -2.61 1.60 -19.25
N VAL A 601 -1.65 1.73 -18.35
CA VAL A 601 -0.68 0.68 -17.99
C VAL A 601 -1.32 -0.29 -16.99
N ASP A 602 -1.28 -1.58 -17.28
CA ASP A 602 -1.70 -2.62 -16.34
C ASP A 602 -0.59 -2.92 -15.32
N LEU A 603 -0.89 -2.76 -14.04
CA LEU A 603 0.02 -3.07 -12.93
C LEU A 603 -0.16 -4.51 -12.39
N THR A 604 -1.04 -5.32 -12.98
CA THR A 604 -1.35 -6.69 -12.50
C THR A 604 -0.11 -7.58 -12.53
N GLY A 605 0.42 -7.88 -11.34
CA GLY A 605 1.62 -8.72 -11.16
C GLY A 605 2.94 -7.97 -11.07
N VAL A 606 2.93 -6.62 -11.12
CA VAL A 606 4.06 -5.81 -10.64
C VAL A 606 4.18 -6.03 -9.13
N GLN A 607 5.41 -6.26 -8.65
CA GLN A 607 5.71 -6.23 -7.22
C GLN A 607 6.33 -4.87 -6.89
N TYR A 608 5.83 -4.23 -5.83
CA TYR A 608 6.42 -3.03 -5.22
C TYR A 608 7.58 -3.42 -4.28
#